data_AF-A0A0A2BHC9-F1
#
_entry.id   AF-A0A0A2BHC9-F1
#
_cell.length_a   1.000
_cell.length_b   1.000
_cell.length_c   1.000
_cell.angle_alpha   90.00
_cell.angle_beta   90.00
_cell.angle_gamma   90.00
#
_symmetry.space_group_name_H-M   'P 1'
#
loop_
_entity.id
_entity.type
_entity.pdbx_description
1 polymer ?
#
loop_
_entity_poly.entity_id
_entity_poly.type
_entity_poly.pdbx_seq_one_letter_code
_entity_poly.pdbx_strand_id
1 'polypeptide(L)'
;MNRKNLKLLFVVPIATLIAGCPVKDYIEDFKTNNLGKESIKNKIEVKETLEVSISCNKDTIQGYLDEGWTIKDSTSSEVACSWKTQKATKNCNEKLDKACKITVPDIIGEEIRYTLERIKTDDSE
;
A
#
# COMPACT_ATOMS: atom_id res chain seq x y z
N MET A 1 -33.98 -48.32 45.54
CA MET A 1 -34.45 -47.09 44.87
C MET A 1 -33.46 -45.98 45.22
N ASN A 2 -33.11 -45.10 44.26
CA ASN A 2 -32.05 -44.06 44.27
C ASN A 2 -30.63 -44.59 43.96
N ARG A 3 -30.15 -44.57 42.71
CA ARG A 3 -29.79 -43.49 41.74
C ARG A 3 -28.43 -42.83 42.00
N LYS A 4 -27.47 -43.30 41.19
CA LYS A 4 -26.51 -42.54 40.36
C LYS A 4 -25.25 -41.99 41.04
N ASN A 5 -24.25 -42.85 41.14
CA ASN A 5 -22.88 -42.48 40.77
C ASN A 5 -22.67 -42.88 39.31
N LEU A 6 -22.10 -42.00 38.49
CA LEU A 6 -20.91 -42.27 37.67
C LEU A 6 -20.70 -41.07 36.73
N LYS A 7 -19.58 -40.38 36.92
CA LYS A 7 -19.17 -39.19 36.16
C LYS A 7 -19.10 -39.54 34.67
N LEU A 8 -19.96 -38.90 33.87
CA LEU A 8 -19.91 -38.98 32.41
C LEU A 8 -18.81 -38.04 31.94
N LEU A 9 -17.64 -38.58 31.63
CA LEU A 9 -16.58 -37.89 30.90
C LEU A 9 -17.12 -37.55 29.50
N PHE A 10 -17.44 -36.28 29.26
CA PHE A 10 -17.73 -35.76 27.92
C PHE A 10 -16.42 -35.70 27.12
N VAL A 11 -16.12 -36.78 26.40
CA VAL A 11 -15.16 -36.74 25.29
C VAL A 11 -15.94 -36.28 24.07
N VAL A 12 -15.75 -35.02 23.68
CA VAL A 12 -16.31 -34.47 22.44
C VAL A 12 -15.34 -34.84 21.30
N PRO A 13 -15.73 -35.69 20.33
CA PRO A 13 -14.96 -35.84 19.12
C PRO A 13 -15.22 -34.61 18.23
N ILE A 14 -14.24 -33.70 18.16
CA ILE A 14 -14.18 -32.68 17.11
C ILE A 14 -13.77 -33.40 15.83
N ALA A 15 -14.75 -33.98 15.14
CA ALA A 15 -14.57 -34.53 13.83
C ALA A 15 -15.68 -33.99 12.92
N THR A 16 -15.24 -33.48 11.76
CA THR A 16 -16.01 -33.16 10.54
C THR A 16 -16.67 -31.78 10.46
N LEU A 17 -15.90 -30.79 10.01
CA LEU A 17 -16.37 -29.74 9.08
C LEU A 17 -15.26 -29.39 8.07
N ILE A 18 -14.96 -30.33 7.17
CA ILE A 18 -14.41 -30.02 5.84
C ILE A 18 -15.29 -30.76 4.82
N ALA A 19 -16.56 -30.40 4.79
CA ALA A 19 -17.36 -30.58 3.59
C ALA A 19 -17.12 -29.34 2.72
N GLY A 20 -16.14 -29.44 1.81
CA GLY A 20 -15.98 -28.44 0.75
C GLY A 20 -17.24 -28.42 -0.11
N CYS A 21 -17.77 -27.24 -0.39
CA CYS A 21 -18.85 -27.08 -1.37
C CYS A 21 -18.33 -27.43 -2.77
N PRO A 22 -19.00 -28.28 -3.56
CA PRO A 22 -18.73 -28.34 -4.98
C PRO A 22 -19.23 -27.04 -5.62
N VAL A 23 -18.31 -26.23 -6.15
CA VAL A 23 -18.67 -25.13 -7.06
C VAL A 23 -19.22 -25.78 -8.32
N LYS A 24 -20.52 -25.63 -8.53
CA LYS A 24 -21.22 -26.10 -9.72
C LYS A 24 -21.20 -24.95 -10.71
N ASP A 25 -20.24 -24.95 -11.62
CA ASP A 25 -20.18 -23.97 -12.70
C ASP A 25 -21.39 -24.19 -13.63
N TYR A 26 -22.38 -23.31 -13.50
CA TYR A 26 -23.43 -23.13 -14.50
C TYR A 26 -22.87 -22.18 -15.56
N ILE A 27 -22.10 -22.71 -16.50
CA ILE A 27 -21.92 -22.04 -17.79
C ILE A 27 -23.14 -22.45 -18.63
N GLU A 28 -24.19 -21.62 -18.57
CA GLU A 28 -25.20 -21.67 -19.63
C GLU A 28 -24.51 -21.30 -20.95
N ASP A 29 -24.62 -22.24 -21.87
CA ASP A 29 -24.11 -22.22 -23.23
C ASP A 29 -24.70 -21.00 -23.98
N PHE A 30 -23.99 -19.87 -23.96
CA PHE A 30 -24.37 -18.71 -24.77
C PHE A 30 -24.05 -19.00 -26.23
N LYS A 31 -25.06 -19.58 -26.89
CA LYS A 31 -25.15 -19.72 -28.34
C LYS A 31 -25.03 -18.34 -28.98
N THR A 32 -23.82 -17.97 -29.39
CA THR A 32 -23.54 -16.77 -30.17
C THR A 32 -23.96 -17.02 -31.61
N ASN A 33 -25.17 -16.57 -31.95
CA ASN A 33 -25.55 -16.39 -33.34
C ASN A 33 -24.67 -15.27 -33.93
N ASN A 34 -24.06 -15.57 -35.08
CA ASN A 34 -23.32 -14.65 -35.95
C ASN A 34 -23.89 -13.21 -35.93
N LEU A 35 -23.18 -12.31 -35.26
CA LEU A 35 -23.16 -10.89 -35.62
C LEU A 35 -21.73 -10.51 -35.98
N GLY A 36 -21.63 -9.71 -37.03
CA GLY A 36 -20.44 -9.54 -37.85
C GLY A 36 -19.16 -9.18 -37.10
N LYS A 37 -18.04 -9.58 -37.72
CA LYS A 37 -16.72 -9.00 -37.46
C LYS A 37 -16.73 -7.53 -37.84
N GLU A 38 -17.29 -6.67 -37.01
CA GLU A 38 -16.75 -5.34 -36.84
C GLU A 38 -15.66 -5.47 -35.79
N SER A 39 -14.40 -5.36 -36.22
CA SER A 39 -13.29 -5.16 -35.31
C SER A 39 -13.50 -3.82 -34.62
N ILE A 40 -14.20 -3.83 -33.48
CA ILE A 40 -14.25 -2.69 -32.59
C ILE A 40 -12.81 -2.52 -32.08
N LYS A 41 -12.04 -1.65 -32.73
CA LYS A 41 -10.80 -1.10 -32.17
C LYS A 41 -11.21 -0.22 -30.99
N ASN A 42 -11.59 -0.84 -29.88
CA ASN A 42 -11.79 -0.15 -28.63
C ASN A 42 -10.40 0.30 -28.17
N LYS A 43 -10.11 1.59 -28.38
CA LYS A 43 -8.93 2.23 -27.82
C LYS A 43 -9.06 2.16 -26.29
N ILE A 44 -8.30 1.28 -25.65
CA ILE A 44 -8.33 1.14 -24.19
C ILE A 44 -7.49 2.26 -23.61
N GLU A 45 -8.15 3.17 -22.89
CA GLU A 45 -7.48 4.21 -22.10
C GLU A 45 -7.12 3.65 -20.73
N VAL A 46 -5.82 3.48 -20.48
CA VAL A 46 -5.28 3.05 -19.19
C VAL A 46 -4.86 4.29 -18.41
N LYS A 47 -5.53 4.53 -17.29
CA LYS A 47 -5.14 5.58 -16.35
C LYS A 47 -4.03 5.09 -15.44
N GLU A 48 -2.86 5.69 -15.55
CA GLU A 48 -1.72 5.49 -14.66
C GLU A 48 -1.75 6.51 -13.52
N THR A 49 -1.36 6.09 -12.32
CA THR A 49 -1.21 6.96 -11.15
C THR A 49 0.13 6.74 -10.48
N LEU A 50 0.75 7.80 -9.99
CA LEU A 50 2.05 7.77 -9.30
C LEU A 50 2.02 8.69 -8.08
N GLU A 51 2.61 8.27 -6.97
CA GLU A 51 2.87 9.14 -5.82
C GLU A 51 4.35 9.54 -5.78
N VAL A 52 4.61 10.83 -5.62
CA VAL A 52 5.96 11.40 -5.53
C VAL A 52 6.05 12.32 -4.33
N SER A 53 7.07 12.14 -3.49
CA SER A 53 7.35 13.02 -2.36
C SER A 53 8.61 13.83 -2.63
N ILE A 54 8.52 15.14 -2.50
CA ILE A 54 9.66 16.06 -2.60
C ILE A 54 9.88 16.66 -1.23
N SER A 55 10.99 16.28 -0.60
CA SER A 55 11.35 16.74 0.74
C SER A 55 12.48 17.75 0.66
N CYS A 56 12.38 18.81 1.47
CA CYS A 56 13.48 19.73 1.75
C CYS A 56 14.05 20.43 0.52
N ASN A 57 13.21 20.66 -0.50
CA ASN A 57 13.60 21.29 -1.77
C ASN A 57 14.80 20.65 -2.47
N LYS A 58 15.03 19.34 -2.24
CA LYS A 58 16.15 18.61 -2.85
C LYS A 58 15.90 18.24 -4.30
N ASP A 59 14.63 18.05 -4.66
CA ASP A 59 14.16 17.67 -5.98
C ASP A 59 13.04 18.60 -6.47
N THR A 60 12.62 18.44 -7.73
CA THR A 60 11.55 19.24 -8.32
C THR A 60 10.53 18.35 -9.04
N ILE A 61 9.27 18.77 -9.04
CA ILE A 61 8.19 18.02 -9.71
C ILE A 61 8.25 18.17 -11.24
N GLN A 62 9.06 19.11 -11.74
CA GLN A 62 9.07 19.54 -13.14
C GLN A 62 9.38 18.40 -14.11
N GLY A 63 10.30 17.49 -13.77
CA GLY A 63 10.63 16.34 -14.63
C GLY A 63 9.41 15.46 -14.91
N TYR A 64 8.54 15.25 -13.92
CA TYR A 64 7.30 14.51 -14.11
C TYR A 64 6.30 15.27 -14.99
N LEU A 65 6.18 16.59 -14.79
CA LEU A 65 5.30 17.42 -15.61
C LEU A 65 5.74 17.43 -17.08
N ASP A 66 7.05 17.48 -17.33
CA ASP A 66 7.64 17.46 -18.67
C ASP A 66 7.44 16.09 -19.37
N GLU A 67 7.34 15.00 -18.60
CA GLU A 67 6.99 13.65 -19.08
C GLU A 67 5.48 13.44 -19.32
N GLY A 68 4.68 14.49 -19.17
CA GLY A 68 3.24 14.46 -19.41
C GLY A 68 2.41 13.93 -18.24
N TRP A 69 2.96 13.92 -17.01
CA TRP A 69 2.16 13.68 -15.81
C TRP A 69 1.39 14.95 -15.41
N THR A 70 0.17 14.75 -14.88
CA THR A 70 -0.67 15.84 -14.35
C THR A 70 -0.83 15.69 -12.84
N ILE A 71 -0.74 16.79 -12.10
CA ILE A 71 -0.98 16.79 -10.65
C ILE A 71 -2.48 16.66 -10.40
N LYS A 72 -2.87 15.60 -9.70
CA LYS A 72 -4.24 15.36 -9.25
C LYS A 72 -4.49 15.96 -7.86
N ASP A 73 -3.54 15.78 -6.95
CA ASP A 73 -3.63 16.25 -5.58
C ASP A 73 -2.23 16.49 -4.99
N SER A 74 -2.13 17.32 -3.96
CA SER A 74 -0.88 17.57 -3.25
C SER A 74 -1.11 17.87 -1.78
N THR A 75 -0.27 17.32 -0.92
CA THR A 75 -0.30 17.58 0.53
C THR A 75 1.08 17.99 1.03
N SER A 76 1.12 18.95 1.95
CA SER A 76 2.35 19.46 2.56
C SER A 76 2.44 19.04 4.03
N SER A 77 3.64 18.68 4.47
CA SER A 77 3.95 18.30 5.85
C SER A 77 5.36 18.71 6.24
N GLU A 78 5.60 18.84 7.55
CA GLU A 78 6.91 19.22 8.09
C GLU A 78 7.75 17.97 8.39
N VAL A 79 9.01 17.94 7.92
CA VAL A 79 9.93 16.80 8.06
C VAL A 79 11.35 17.22 8.42
N ALA A 80 12.13 16.31 9.01
CA ALA A 80 13.54 16.53 9.29
C ALA A 80 14.39 16.40 8.00
N CYS A 81 15.03 17.49 7.59
CA CYS A 81 15.88 17.56 6.39
C CYS A 81 17.32 17.12 6.62
N SER A 82 17.79 17.30 7.86
CA SER A 82 19.07 16.82 8.33
C SER A 82 18.99 16.42 9.81
N TRP A 83 19.96 15.63 10.23
CA TRP A 83 20.08 15.13 11.58
C TRP A 83 21.43 15.57 12.15
N LYS A 84 21.45 15.99 13.41
CA LYS A 84 22.69 16.26 14.14
C LYS A 84 22.77 15.41 15.38
N THR A 85 24.00 15.17 15.80
CA THR A 85 24.29 14.51 17.07
C THR A 85 24.62 15.56 18.12
N GLN A 86 23.95 15.49 19.27
CA GLN A 86 24.23 16.33 20.43
C GLN A 86 24.30 15.52 21.72
N LYS A 87 24.71 16.16 22.81
CA LYS A 87 24.71 15.52 24.13
C LYS A 87 23.30 15.20 24.58
N ALA A 88 23.09 13.97 25.06
CA ALA A 88 21.82 13.54 25.64
C ALA A 88 21.49 14.32 26.92
N THR A 89 22.50 14.62 27.74
CA THR A 89 22.37 15.46 28.95
C THR A 89 23.60 16.35 29.13
N LYS A 90 23.45 17.47 29.87
CA LYS A 90 24.54 18.44 30.10
C LYS A 90 25.78 17.83 30.76
N ASN A 91 25.57 16.87 31.66
CA ASN A 91 26.63 16.31 32.52
C ASN A 91 27.25 15.03 31.95
N CYS A 92 26.90 14.66 30.72
CA CYS A 92 27.34 13.42 30.15
C CYS A 92 28.73 13.52 29.50
N ASN A 93 29.55 12.47 29.66
CA ASN A 93 30.91 12.40 29.13
C ASN A 93 30.96 11.58 27.83
N GLU A 94 31.05 12.28 26.69
CA GLU A 94 31.05 11.65 25.36
C GLU A 94 32.20 10.67 25.08
N LYS A 95 33.29 10.74 25.85
CA LYS A 95 34.45 9.85 25.67
C LYS A 95 34.28 8.53 26.41
N LEU A 96 33.58 8.56 27.54
CA LEU A 96 33.44 7.41 28.44
C LEU A 96 32.07 6.73 28.27
N ASP A 97 31.03 7.51 28.00
CA ASP A 97 29.65 7.06 27.96
C ASP A 97 29.16 6.92 26.51
N LYS A 98 28.98 5.68 26.03
CA LYS A 98 28.49 5.42 24.66
C LYS A 98 27.07 5.95 24.42
N ALA A 99 26.26 6.05 25.47
CA ALA A 99 24.89 6.58 25.42
C ALA A 99 24.82 8.11 25.47
N CYS A 100 25.97 8.80 25.43
CA CYS A 100 26.02 10.25 25.62
C CYS A 100 25.54 11.07 24.43
N LYS A 101 25.40 10.43 23.28
CA LYS A 101 25.10 11.07 22.00
C LYS A 101 23.67 10.72 21.60
N ILE A 102 22.86 11.73 21.34
CA ILE A 102 21.52 11.59 20.78
C ILE A 102 21.47 12.26 19.42
N THR A 103 20.82 11.60 18.47
CA THR A 103 20.53 12.16 17.16
C THR A 103 19.19 12.88 17.23
N VAL A 104 19.18 14.17 16.88
CA VAL A 104 17.99 15.00 16.83
C VAL A 104 17.88 15.66 15.47
N PRO A 105 16.67 16.05 15.02
CA PRO A 105 16.54 16.88 13.83
C PRO A 105 17.36 18.16 13.98
N ASP A 106 18.13 18.47 12.95
CA ASP A 106 18.94 19.70 12.91
C ASP A 106 18.22 20.79 12.13
N ILE A 107 17.88 20.46 10.88
CA ILE A 107 17.12 21.32 9.98
C ILE A 107 15.77 20.67 9.76
N ILE A 108 14.71 21.42 10.02
CA ILE A 108 13.34 21.06 9.68
C ILE A 108 12.94 21.82 8.40
N GLY A 109 12.20 21.15 7.52
CA GLY A 109 11.71 21.75 6.29
C GLY A 109 10.42 21.09 5.80
N GLU A 110 9.98 21.49 4.62
CA GLU A 110 8.73 21.05 4.03
C GLU A 110 8.93 19.80 3.17
N GLU A 111 7.99 18.88 3.25
CA GLU A 111 7.79 17.79 2.30
C GLU A 111 6.43 17.95 1.64
N ILE A 112 6.42 17.97 0.30
CA ILE A 112 5.21 17.99 -0.50
C ILE A 112 5.06 16.62 -1.17
N ARG A 113 3.94 15.95 -0.89
CA ARG A 113 3.55 14.70 -1.53
C ARG A 113 2.54 15.00 -2.64
N TYR A 114 2.88 14.65 -3.87
CA TYR A 114 2.04 14.79 -5.05
C TYR A 114 1.44 13.45 -5.45
N THR A 115 0.15 13.46 -5.77
CA THR A 115 -0.51 12.40 -6.52
C THR A 115 -0.57 12.83 -7.98
N LEU A 116 0.05 12.05 -8.86
CA LEU A 116 0.12 12.31 -10.29
C LEU A 116 -0.74 11.32 -11.06
N GLU A 117 -1.27 11.76 -12.21
CA GLU A 117 -1.99 10.91 -13.14
C GLU A 117 -1.61 11.17 -14.60
N ARG A 118 -1.68 10.10 -15.41
CA ARG A 118 -1.51 10.16 -16.87
C ARG A 118 -2.41 9.13 -17.54
N ILE A 119 -2.90 9.43 -18.72
CA ILE A 119 -3.66 8.49 -19.54
C ILE A 119 -2.73 7.95 -20.62
N LYS A 120 -2.53 6.62 -20.65
CA LYS A 120 -1.91 5.92 -21.77
C LYS A 120 -2.98 5.27 -22.62
N THR A 121 -2.79 5.32 -23.92
CA THR A 121 -3.66 4.64 -24.86
C THR A 121 -2.93 3.40 -25.33
N ASP A 122 -3.45 2.23 -24.94
CA ASP A 122 -2.86 0.96 -25.35
C ASP A 122 -3.40 0.59 -26.73
N ASP A 123 -2.64 0.95 -27.76
CA ASP A 123 -2.87 0.47 -29.11
C ASP A 123 -2.28 -0.94 -29.18
N SER A 124 -3.05 -1.95 -28.75
CA SER A 124 -2.67 -3.35 -28.90
C SER A 124 -2.60 -3.70 -30.39
N GLU A 125 -1.38 -3.66 -30.93
CA GLU A 125 -1.02 -4.03 -32.30
C GLU A 125 -0.89 -5.55 -32.48
#